data_AF-A0A534QWL0-F1
#
_entry.id   AF-A0A534QWL0-F1
#
_cell.length_a   1.000
_cell.length_b   1.000
_cell.length_c   1.000
_cell.angle_alpha   90.00
_cell.angle_beta   90.00
_cell.angle_gamma   90.00
#
_symmetry.space_group_name_H-M   'P 1'
#
loop_
_entity.id
_entity.type
_entity.pdbx_description
1 polymer ?
#
loop_
_entity_poly.entity_id
_entity_poly.type
_entity_poly.pdbx_seq_one_letter_code
_entity_poly.pdbx_strand_id
1 'polypeptide(L)'
;MKRLLAAVLLVALAACDDDKAGAPDELTIIVQADRKEVEQLEKSVREREEALQKDKSQLDQRIADLAKGLKAAADAEQRRRLEEELRQSQALEGQLGVRVTALQAQKIEVEAKKRAVDADLQRAAQSALDVRGAAVASREAKVAEREAQLASHERDLAQRFKDVALREKAVAAFERQGPPPEYRDRRAVPKAAMVEEKHKRLLGELDARGILVSDLPAEDQPLNAEIFAARRQRDFARAMDLLNDLVKAVARLRVDQRFVEAKITRLQGARGTAKLSDIQRGEIEKLLKDVTSAFSDGRYEQANKGLNRIAVILDAGSASG
;
A
#
# COMPACT_ATOMS: atom_id res chain seq x y z
N MET A 1 3.65 -52.04 -5.24
CA MET A 1 2.66 -51.35 -6.11
C MET A 1 3.05 -49.88 -6.19
N LYS A 2 3.97 -49.54 -7.09
CA LYS A 2 3.79 -48.61 -8.22
C LYS A 2 2.95 -47.36 -7.91
N ARG A 3 3.71 -46.27 -7.69
CA ARG A 3 3.35 -44.86 -7.77
C ARG A 3 2.62 -44.58 -9.09
N LEU A 4 1.48 -43.90 -9.01
CA LEU A 4 0.79 -43.28 -10.14
C LEU A 4 -0.02 -42.10 -9.59
N LEU A 5 -0.10 -41.05 -10.41
CA LEU A 5 -0.82 -39.77 -10.22
C LEU A 5 -0.02 -38.63 -9.56
N ALA A 6 0.76 -37.95 -10.39
CA ALA A 6 0.88 -36.49 -10.32
C ALA A 6 1.29 -35.97 -11.72
N ALA A 7 0.34 -35.49 -12.51
CA ALA A 7 0.54 -34.53 -13.60
C ALA A 7 -0.80 -34.19 -14.27
N VAL A 8 -1.60 -33.32 -13.64
CA VAL A 8 -2.67 -32.59 -14.34
C VAL A 8 -2.74 -31.17 -13.74
N LEU A 9 -2.92 -30.20 -14.64
CA LEU A 9 -3.21 -28.77 -14.46
C LEU A 9 -2.02 -27.79 -14.34
N LEU A 10 -1.59 -27.28 -15.49
CA LEU A 10 -1.11 -25.89 -15.64
C LEU A 10 -1.97 -25.23 -16.73
N VAL A 11 -3.04 -24.55 -16.30
CA VAL A 11 -3.84 -23.68 -17.17
C VAL A 11 -3.82 -22.27 -16.58
N ALA A 12 -3.50 -21.33 -17.47
CA ALA A 12 -3.81 -19.90 -17.50
C ALA A 12 -3.24 -18.99 -16.40
N LEU A 13 -2.24 -18.18 -16.80
CA LEU A 13 -2.19 -16.75 -16.50
C LEU A 13 -1.41 -16.06 -17.63
N ALA A 14 -2.12 -15.70 -18.69
CA ALA A 14 -1.66 -14.79 -19.72
C ALA A 14 -2.53 -13.54 -19.67
N ALA A 15 -1.95 -12.45 -19.17
CA ALA A 15 -2.38 -11.09 -19.45
C ALA A 15 -1.22 -10.42 -20.21
N CYS A 16 -1.54 -9.94 -21.42
CA CYS A 16 -0.80 -9.00 -22.28
C CYS A 16 0.64 -9.36 -22.67
N ASP A 17 0.82 -9.99 -23.83
CA ASP A 17 1.14 -9.33 -25.12
C ASP A 17 1.48 -10.42 -26.13
N ASP A 18 0.65 -10.53 -27.16
CA ASP A 18 0.87 -11.38 -28.33
C ASP A 18 1.94 -10.73 -29.21
N ASP A 19 3.04 -11.47 -29.44
CA ASP A 19 3.54 -11.81 -30.77
C ASP A 19 4.93 -12.45 -30.62
N LYS A 20 5.08 -13.67 -31.17
CA LYS A 20 6.28 -14.56 -31.20
C LYS A 20 6.33 -15.73 -30.19
N ALA A 21 5.21 -16.42 -29.99
CA ALA A 21 5.20 -17.72 -29.29
C ALA A 21 4.81 -18.91 -30.21
N GLY A 22 5.19 -18.87 -31.50
CA GLY A 22 4.85 -19.94 -32.47
C GLY A 22 5.74 -21.19 -32.40
N ALA A 23 6.90 -21.14 -31.74
CA ALA A 23 7.87 -22.25 -31.75
C ALA A 23 7.68 -23.36 -30.67
N PRO A 24 7.23 -23.08 -29.43
CA PRO A 24 7.21 -24.12 -28.39
C PRO A 24 6.09 -25.15 -28.60
N ASP A 25 4.95 -24.75 -29.19
CA ASP A 25 3.81 -25.65 -29.39
C ASP A 25 4.05 -26.66 -30.51
N GLU A 26 4.62 -26.25 -31.65
CA GLU A 26 4.91 -27.16 -32.77
C GLU A 26 5.94 -28.23 -32.40
N LEU A 27 7.04 -27.84 -31.73
CA LEU A 27 8.06 -28.78 -31.25
C LEU A 27 7.48 -29.76 -30.22
N THR A 28 6.57 -29.31 -29.35
CA THR A 28 5.95 -30.19 -28.36
C THR A 28 5.00 -31.19 -29.02
N ILE A 29 4.25 -30.78 -30.05
CA ILE A 29 3.35 -31.67 -30.80
C ILE A 29 4.14 -32.75 -31.56
N ILE A 30 5.23 -32.37 -32.22
CA ILE A 30 6.08 -33.31 -32.99
C ILE A 30 6.72 -34.33 -32.04
N VAL A 31 7.32 -33.88 -30.94
CA VAL A 31 7.99 -34.79 -29.99
C VAL A 31 6.99 -35.72 -29.27
N GLN A 32 5.75 -35.28 -29.05
CA GLN A 32 4.68 -36.14 -28.54
C GLN A 32 4.19 -37.18 -29.56
N ALA A 33 4.18 -36.84 -30.85
CA ALA A 33 3.87 -37.78 -31.92
C ALA A 33 4.96 -38.85 -32.05
N ASP A 34 6.23 -38.45 -32.08
CA ASP A 34 7.37 -39.35 -32.16
C ASP A 34 7.43 -40.32 -30.96
N ARG A 35 7.08 -39.82 -29.77
CA ARG A 35 6.98 -40.67 -28.57
C ARG A 35 5.91 -41.75 -28.72
N LYS A 36 4.73 -41.41 -29.23
CA LYS A 36 3.64 -42.39 -29.45
C LYS A 36 4.04 -43.41 -30.50
N GLU A 37 4.76 -42.99 -31.54
CA GLU A 37 5.28 -43.90 -32.57
C GLU A 37 6.30 -44.88 -31.97
N VAL A 38 7.26 -44.39 -31.18
CA VAL A 38 8.24 -45.25 -30.49
C VAL A 38 7.54 -46.24 -29.54
N GLU A 39 6.52 -45.81 -28.79
CA GLU A 39 5.75 -46.68 -27.90
C GLU A 39 5.00 -47.79 -28.69
N GLN A 40 4.49 -47.49 -29.88
CA GLN A 40 3.87 -48.49 -30.76
C GLN A 40 4.91 -49.47 -31.32
N LEU A 41 6.06 -48.97 -31.75
CA LEU A 41 7.17 -49.80 -32.22
C LEU A 41 7.67 -50.74 -31.13
N GLU A 42 7.85 -50.27 -29.90
CA GLU A 42 8.24 -51.10 -28.74
C GLU A 42 7.25 -52.24 -28.51
N LYS A 43 5.94 -51.96 -28.56
CA LYS A 43 4.90 -52.99 -28.40
C LYS A 43 5.00 -54.03 -29.51
N SER A 44 5.09 -53.59 -30.76
CA SER A 44 5.18 -54.49 -31.92
C SER A 44 6.41 -55.41 -31.87
N VAL A 45 7.55 -54.89 -31.41
CA VAL A 45 8.79 -55.65 -31.28
C VAL A 45 8.71 -56.66 -30.14
N ARG A 46 8.06 -56.31 -29.01
CA ARG A 46 7.81 -57.26 -27.91
C ARG A 46 6.86 -58.38 -28.34
N GLU A 47 5.79 -58.07 -29.03
CA GLU A 47 4.85 -59.09 -29.54
C GLU A 47 5.54 -60.05 -30.51
N ARG A 48 6.40 -59.54 -31.40
CA ARG A 48 7.22 -60.36 -32.31
C ARG A 48 8.25 -61.21 -31.56
N GLU A 49 8.84 -60.70 -30.49
CA GLU A 49 9.76 -61.47 -29.65
C GLU A 49 9.04 -62.65 -28.99
N GLU A 50 7.89 -62.40 -28.38
CA GLU A 50 7.09 -63.46 -27.75
C GLU A 50 6.63 -64.51 -28.75
N ALA A 51 6.25 -64.10 -29.97
CA ALA A 51 5.89 -65.01 -31.05
C ALA A 51 7.08 -65.87 -31.48
N LEU A 52 8.25 -65.27 -31.75
CA LEU A 52 9.45 -66.02 -32.13
C LEU A 52 9.94 -66.95 -31.02
N GLN A 53 9.80 -66.58 -29.76
CA GLN A 53 10.13 -67.42 -28.61
C GLN A 53 9.24 -68.67 -28.56
N LYS A 54 7.94 -68.53 -28.87
CA LYS A 54 7.01 -69.65 -28.97
C LYS A 54 7.36 -70.55 -30.15
N ASP A 55 7.57 -69.98 -31.33
CA ASP A 55 7.94 -70.73 -32.54
C ASP A 55 9.24 -71.52 -32.33
N LYS A 56 10.24 -70.90 -31.69
CA LYS A 56 11.51 -71.56 -31.35
C LYS A 56 11.28 -72.75 -30.40
N SER A 57 10.53 -72.56 -29.32
CA SER A 57 10.29 -73.65 -28.35
C SER A 57 9.50 -74.81 -28.95
N GLN A 58 8.53 -74.54 -29.83
CA GLN A 58 7.81 -75.57 -30.59
C GLN A 58 8.72 -76.32 -31.55
N LEU A 59 9.61 -75.61 -32.26
CA LEU A 59 10.54 -76.22 -33.19
C LEU A 59 11.58 -77.08 -32.46
N ASP A 60 12.13 -76.60 -31.34
CA ASP A 60 13.08 -77.34 -30.50
C ASP A 60 12.46 -78.65 -29.99
N GLN A 61 11.20 -78.60 -29.54
CA GLN A 61 10.44 -79.79 -29.13
C GLN A 61 10.27 -80.77 -30.30
N ARG A 62 9.86 -80.28 -31.48
CA ARG A 62 9.68 -81.11 -32.68
C ARG A 62 10.97 -81.78 -33.11
N ILE A 63 12.09 -81.05 -33.11
CA ILE A 63 13.42 -81.59 -33.42
C ILE A 63 13.81 -82.67 -32.41
N ALA A 64 13.58 -82.43 -31.12
CA ALA A 64 13.87 -83.41 -30.07
C ALA A 64 13.04 -84.69 -30.23
N ASP A 65 11.77 -84.57 -30.57
CA ASP A 65 10.86 -85.72 -30.76
C ASP A 65 11.20 -86.50 -32.04
N LEU A 66 11.52 -85.82 -33.14
CA LEU A 66 12.02 -86.44 -34.37
C LEU A 66 13.34 -87.20 -34.12
N ALA A 67 14.27 -86.61 -33.36
CA ALA A 67 15.53 -87.25 -33.01
C ALA A 67 15.35 -88.49 -32.12
N LYS A 68 14.38 -88.48 -31.20
CA LYS A 68 14.00 -89.67 -30.43
C LYS A 68 13.35 -90.74 -31.31
N GLY A 69 12.43 -90.34 -32.20
CA GLY A 69 11.78 -91.24 -33.16
C GLY A 69 12.78 -91.95 -34.07
N LEU A 70 13.80 -91.22 -34.54
CA LEU A 70 14.90 -91.77 -35.34
C LEU A 70 15.67 -92.88 -34.63
N LYS A 71 15.90 -92.74 -33.32
CA LYS A 71 16.56 -93.78 -32.49
C LYS A 71 15.68 -95.01 -32.28
N ALA A 72 14.36 -94.85 -32.26
CA ALA A 72 13.40 -95.91 -32.02
C ALA A 72 12.90 -96.60 -33.31
N ALA A 73 13.20 -96.07 -34.49
CA ALA A 73 12.70 -96.58 -35.76
C ALA A 73 13.28 -97.96 -36.10
N ALA A 74 12.39 -98.92 -36.37
CA ALA A 74 12.70 -100.32 -36.66
C ALA A 74 12.95 -100.57 -38.17
N ASP A 75 12.24 -99.84 -39.04
CA ASP A 75 12.27 -100.05 -40.49
C ASP A 75 13.04 -98.96 -41.24
N ALA A 76 13.71 -99.34 -42.33
CA ALA A 76 14.54 -98.44 -43.14
C ALA A 76 13.73 -97.31 -43.81
N GLU A 77 12.48 -97.58 -44.19
CA GLU A 77 11.61 -96.58 -44.81
C GLU A 77 11.13 -95.52 -43.80
N GLN A 78 10.80 -95.94 -42.57
CA GLN A 78 10.45 -95.01 -41.48
C GLN A 78 11.62 -94.11 -41.09
N ARG A 79 12.84 -94.66 -41.03
CA ARG A 79 14.06 -93.87 -40.78
C ARG A 79 14.26 -92.78 -41.83
N ARG A 80 14.15 -93.10 -43.12
CA ARG A 80 14.31 -92.12 -44.21
C ARG A 80 13.30 -90.97 -44.11
N ARG A 81 12.03 -91.27 -43.83
CA ARG A 81 10.99 -90.23 -43.66
C ARG A 81 11.31 -89.30 -42.48
N LEU A 82 11.71 -89.86 -41.34
CA LEU A 82 12.09 -89.07 -40.15
C LEU A 82 13.36 -88.25 -40.38
N GLU A 83 14.35 -88.75 -41.14
CA GLU A 83 15.55 -88.01 -41.54
C GLU A 83 15.20 -86.81 -42.43
N GLU A 84 14.30 -86.99 -43.39
CA GLU A 84 13.82 -85.89 -44.25
C GLU A 84 13.07 -84.82 -43.44
N GLU A 85 12.17 -85.22 -42.53
CA GLU A 85 11.45 -84.28 -41.66
C GLU A 85 12.38 -83.55 -40.67
N LEU A 86 13.40 -84.24 -40.15
CA LEU A 86 14.42 -83.63 -39.30
C LEU A 86 15.23 -82.59 -40.08
N ARG A 87 15.61 -82.91 -41.32
CA ARG A 87 16.34 -81.98 -42.20
C ARG A 87 15.52 -80.75 -42.55
N GLN A 88 14.22 -80.91 -42.80
CA GLN A 88 13.30 -79.80 -43.00
C GLN A 88 13.16 -78.95 -41.73
N SER A 89 13.05 -79.58 -40.56
CA SER A 89 12.95 -78.87 -39.27
C SER A 89 14.22 -78.08 -38.94
N GLN A 90 15.40 -78.63 -39.23
CA GLN A 90 16.68 -77.91 -39.09
C GLN A 90 16.81 -76.72 -40.06
N ALA A 91 16.27 -76.84 -41.28
CA ALA A 91 16.22 -75.71 -42.22
C ALA A 91 15.31 -74.57 -41.68
N LEU A 92 14.17 -74.91 -41.07
CA LEU A 92 13.30 -73.95 -40.39
C LEU A 92 13.98 -73.31 -39.17
N GLU A 93 14.81 -74.05 -38.43
CA GLU A 93 15.62 -73.54 -37.32
C GLU A 93 16.59 -72.45 -37.79
N GLY A 94 17.28 -72.71 -38.92
CA GLY A 94 18.14 -71.72 -39.56
C GLY A 94 17.38 -70.45 -39.96
N GLN A 95 16.18 -70.58 -40.53
CA GLN A 95 15.33 -69.43 -40.86
C GLN A 95 14.86 -68.67 -39.61
N LEU A 96 14.52 -69.36 -38.52
CA LEU A 96 14.21 -68.72 -37.23
C LEU A 96 15.42 -67.96 -36.69
N GLY A 97 16.63 -68.50 -36.80
CA GLY A 97 17.87 -67.81 -36.41
C GLY A 97 18.06 -66.47 -37.14
N VAL A 98 17.78 -66.43 -38.44
CA VAL A 98 17.80 -65.18 -39.23
C VAL A 98 16.72 -64.19 -38.74
N ARG A 99 15.51 -64.68 -38.42
CA ARG A 99 14.44 -63.81 -37.88
C ARG A 99 14.78 -63.25 -36.50
N VAL A 100 15.41 -64.04 -35.63
CA VAL A 100 15.84 -63.61 -34.29
C VAL A 100 16.92 -62.52 -34.39
N THR A 101 17.91 -62.70 -35.26
CA THR A 101 18.96 -61.68 -35.47
C THR A 101 18.39 -60.39 -36.07
N ALA A 102 17.46 -60.48 -37.02
CA ALA A 102 16.74 -59.33 -37.55
C ALA A 102 15.91 -58.60 -36.47
N LEU A 103 15.24 -59.33 -35.59
CA LEU A 103 14.49 -58.74 -34.48
C LEU A 103 15.41 -58.05 -33.45
N GLN A 104 16.58 -58.63 -33.17
CA GLN A 104 17.59 -57.99 -32.32
C GLN A 104 18.09 -56.67 -32.93
N ALA A 105 18.33 -56.62 -34.24
CA ALA A 105 18.68 -55.38 -34.92
C ALA A 105 17.55 -54.32 -34.81
N GLN A 106 16.28 -54.72 -35.00
CA GLN A 106 15.13 -53.83 -34.82
C GLN A 106 15.01 -53.32 -33.38
N LYS A 107 15.29 -54.15 -32.37
CA LYS A 107 15.32 -53.71 -30.97
C LYS A 107 16.34 -52.60 -30.73
N ILE A 108 17.55 -52.77 -31.25
CA ILE A 108 18.62 -51.77 -31.11
C ILE A 108 18.21 -50.45 -31.78
N GLU A 109 17.56 -50.51 -32.95
CA GLU A 109 17.07 -49.32 -33.64
C GLU A 109 15.97 -48.60 -32.85
N VAL A 110 15.00 -49.34 -32.30
CA VAL A 110 13.93 -48.75 -31.48
C VAL A 110 14.49 -48.14 -30.19
N GLU A 111 15.45 -48.79 -29.54
CA GLU A 111 16.13 -48.22 -28.38
C GLU A 111 16.92 -46.95 -28.71
N ALA A 112 17.56 -46.90 -29.89
CA ALA A 112 18.23 -45.69 -30.36
C ALA A 112 17.24 -44.55 -30.63
N LYS A 113 16.11 -44.84 -31.29
CA LYS A 113 15.03 -43.85 -31.51
C LYS A 113 14.46 -43.33 -30.20
N LYS A 114 14.24 -44.21 -29.22
CA LYS A 114 13.79 -43.82 -27.88
C LYS A 114 14.75 -42.83 -27.22
N ARG A 115 16.05 -43.14 -27.22
CA ARG A 115 17.07 -42.24 -26.64
C ARG A 115 17.12 -40.89 -27.36
N ALA A 116 16.92 -40.86 -28.67
CA ALA A 116 16.85 -39.61 -29.43
C ALA A 116 15.65 -38.75 -29.00
N VAL A 117 14.45 -39.34 -28.95
CA VAL A 117 13.22 -38.64 -28.51
C VAL A 117 13.35 -38.15 -27.07
N ASP A 118 13.93 -38.94 -26.16
CA ASP A 118 14.16 -38.53 -24.78
C ASP A 118 15.15 -37.34 -24.69
N ALA A 119 16.20 -37.32 -25.54
CA ALA A 119 17.14 -36.21 -25.60
C ALA A 119 16.51 -34.94 -26.19
N ASP A 120 15.62 -35.07 -27.19
CA ASP A 120 14.88 -33.95 -27.77
C ASP A 120 13.89 -33.37 -26.74
N LEU A 121 13.20 -34.21 -25.97
CA LEU A 121 12.35 -33.80 -24.84
C LEU A 121 13.13 -32.99 -23.81
N GLN A 122 14.31 -33.46 -23.41
CA GLN A 122 15.15 -32.75 -22.45
C GLN A 122 15.62 -31.40 -22.99
N ARG A 123 16.03 -31.34 -24.27
CA ARG A 123 16.42 -30.09 -24.93
C ARG A 123 15.26 -29.10 -25.01
N ALA A 124 14.07 -29.56 -25.38
CA ALA A 124 12.87 -28.72 -25.44
C ALA A 124 12.50 -28.18 -24.04
N ALA A 125 12.55 -29.02 -23.01
CA ALA A 125 12.28 -28.62 -21.63
C ALA A 125 13.29 -27.57 -21.13
N GLN A 126 14.58 -27.75 -21.40
CA GLN A 126 15.62 -26.78 -21.01
C GLN A 126 15.42 -25.44 -21.73
N SER A 127 15.17 -25.47 -23.04
CA SER A 127 14.91 -24.26 -23.82
C SER A 127 13.70 -23.48 -23.28
N ALA A 128 12.62 -24.18 -22.91
CA ALA A 128 11.44 -23.55 -22.31
C ALA A 128 11.75 -22.89 -20.95
N LEU A 129 12.61 -23.50 -20.14
CA LEU A 129 13.08 -22.91 -18.88
C LEU A 129 13.95 -21.67 -19.12
N ASP A 130 14.84 -21.71 -20.11
CA ASP A 130 15.72 -20.59 -20.44
C ASP A 130 14.90 -19.38 -20.95
N VAL A 131 13.89 -19.61 -21.78
CA VAL A 131 12.95 -18.56 -22.26
C VAL A 131 12.19 -17.94 -21.09
N ARG A 132 11.69 -18.76 -20.15
CA ARG A 132 11.02 -18.26 -18.94
C ARG A 132 11.98 -17.45 -18.06
N GLY A 133 13.21 -17.93 -17.87
CA GLY A 133 14.24 -17.23 -17.11
C GLY A 133 14.56 -15.86 -17.71
N ALA A 134 14.72 -15.78 -19.03
CA ALA A 134 14.94 -14.52 -19.74
C ALA A 134 13.75 -13.55 -19.61
N ALA A 135 12.52 -14.06 -19.69
CA ALA A 135 11.31 -13.25 -19.52
C ALA A 135 11.19 -12.68 -18.09
N VAL A 136 11.52 -13.47 -17.07
CA VAL A 136 11.55 -13.02 -15.67
C VAL A 136 12.62 -11.95 -15.47
N ALA A 137 13.85 -12.19 -15.95
CA ALA A 137 14.94 -11.22 -15.85
C ALA A 137 14.58 -9.88 -16.54
N SER A 138 13.90 -9.92 -17.69
CA SER A 138 13.43 -8.71 -18.37
C SER A 138 12.37 -7.95 -17.56
N ARG A 139 11.45 -8.66 -16.90
CA ARG A 139 10.43 -8.05 -16.04
C ARG A 139 11.06 -7.42 -14.80
N GLU A 140 12.01 -8.10 -14.16
CA GLU A 140 12.75 -7.59 -13.01
C GLU A 140 13.55 -6.33 -13.37
N ALA A 141 14.22 -6.31 -14.52
CA ALA A 141 14.92 -5.12 -15.00
C ALA A 141 13.97 -3.91 -15.19
N LYS A 142 12.77 -4.14 -15.77
CA LYS A 142 11.76 -3.08 -15.92
C LYS A 142 11.22 -2.58 -14.58
N VAL A 143 11.07 -3.47 -13.59
CA VAL A 143 10.66 -3.08 -12.23
C VAL A 143 11.73 -2.23 -11.57
N ALA A 144 12.99 -2.66 -11.62
CA ALA A 144 14.12 -1.91 -11.08
C ALA A 144 14.24 -0.51 -11.72
N GLU A 145 14.02 -0.40 -13.03
CA GLU A 145 13.99 0.89 -13.73
C GLU A 145 12.87 1.81 -13.21
N ARG A 146 11.66 1.27 -13.03
CA ARG A 146 10.52 2.02 -12.47
C ARG A 146 10.77 2.45 -11.03
N GLU A 147 11.35 1.60 -10.21
CA GLU A 147 11.73 1.94 -8.83
C GLU A 147 12.77 3.07 -8.80
N ALA A 148 13.76 3.04 -9.70
CA ALA A 148 14.73 4.12 -9.82
C ALA A 148 14.07 5.45 -10.24
N GLN A 149 13.12 5.41 -11.17
CA GLN A 149 12.35 6.59 -11.59
C GLN A 149 11.51 7.14 -10.44
N LEU A 150 10.82 6.29 -9.68
CA LEU A 150 10.03 6.69 -8.51
C LEU A 150 10.92 7.32 -7.44
N ALA A 151 12.07 6.71 -7.13
CA ALA A 151 13.03 7.28 -6.18
C ALA A 151 13.55 8.67 -6.63
N SER A 152 13.72 8.89 -7.94
CA SER A 152 14.06 10.21 -8.46
C SER A 152 12.92 11.21 -8.26
N HIS A 153 11.69 10.83 -8.60
CA HIS A 153 10.51 11.65 -8.40
C HIS A 153 10.28 12.02 -6.92
N GLU A 154 10.50 11.09 -6.01
CA GLU A 154 10.40 11.35 -4.57
C GLU A 154 11.41 12.39 -4.10
N ARG A 155 12.66 12.34 -4.59
CA ARG A 155 13.68 13.36 -4.27
C ARG A 155 13.28 14.74 -4.81
N ASP A 156 12.79 14.80 -6.03
CA ASP A 156 12.33 16.05 -6.65
C ASP A 156 11.15 16.65 -5.88
N LEU A 157 10.17 15.83 -5.49
CA LEU A 157 9.04 16.27 -4.67
C LEU A 157 9.51 16.74 -3.30
N ALA A 158 10.41 16.01 -2.63
CA ALA A 158 10.97 16.42 -1.35
C ALA A 158 11.69 17.78 -1.46
N GLN A 159 12.39 18.05 -2.57
CA GLN A 159 13.03 19.34 -2.80
C GLN A 159 11.99 20.45 -3.01
N ARG A 160 10.96 20.20 -3.82
CA ARG A 160 9.85 21.16 -4.02
C ARG A 160 9.13 21.48 -2.72
N PHE A 161 8.91 20.50 -1.85
CA PHE A 161 8.31 20.72 -0.53
C PHE A 161 9.18 21.64 0.35
N LYS A 162 10.52 21.47 0.33
CA LYS A 162 11.41 22.40 1.03
C LYS A 162 11.32 23.81 0.49
N ASP A 163 11.30 23.96 -0.84
CA ASP A 163 11.20 25.27 -1.49
C ASP A 163 9.87 25.98 -1.16
N VAL A 164 8.76 25.24 -1.17
CA VAL A 164 7.45 25.76 -0.78
C VAL A 164 7.47 26.18 0.70
N ALA A 165 8.00 25.35 1.60
CA ALA A 165 8.10 25.71 3.01
C ALA A 165 8.95 26.97 3.26
N LEU A 166 10.01 27.17 2.48
CA LEU A 166 10.81 28.41 2.53
C LEU A 166 10.01 29.61 2.03
N ARG A 167 9.24 29.46 0.95
CA ARG A 167 8.37 30.53 0.43
C ARG A 167 7.26 30.87 1.41
N GLU A 168 6.61 29.89 2.02
CA GLU A 168 5.59 30.12 3.05
C GLU A 168 6.16 30.86 4.26
N LYS A 169 7.37 30.49 4.72
CA LYS A 169 8.07 31.25 5.77
C LYS A 169 8.35 32.69 5.36
N ALA A 170 8.76 32.93 4.10
CA ALA A 170 9.02 34.27 3.59
C ALA A 170 7.74 35.11 3.49
N VAL A 171 6.64 34.51 3.01
CA VAL A 171 5.31 35.15 2.94
C VAL A 171 4.81 35.48 4.35
N ALA A 172 4.85 34.54 5.28
CA ALA A 172 4.44 34.77 6.67
C ALA A 172 5.30 35.86 7.35
N ALA A 173 6.59 35.94 7.02
CA ALA A 173 7.46 37.02 7.50
C ALA A 173 7.08 38.38 6.89
N PHE A 174 6.70 38.42 5.60
CA PHE A 174 6.21 39.62 4.93
C PHE A 174 4.85 40.08 5.49
N GLU A 175 3.92 39.16 5.70
CA GLU A 175 2.61 39.46 6.32
C GLU A 175 2.77 39.99 7.75
N ARG A 176 3.73 39.46 8.53
CA ARG A 176 4.09 39.98 9.86
C ARG A 176 4.70 41.38 9.82
N GLN A 177 5.37 41.75 8.73
CA GLN A 177 5.92 43.10 8.54
C GLN A 177 4.85 44.11 8.13
N GLY A 178 3.65 43.67 7.75
CA GLY A 178 2.59 44.52 7.23
C GLY A 178 2.95 45.10 5.85
N PRO A 179 1.98 45.72 5.14
CA PRO A 179 2.30 46.41 3.90
C PRO A 179 3.40 47.45 4.14
N PRO A 180 4.32 47.68 3.17
CA PRO A 180 5.26 48.80 3.25
C PRO A 180 4.45 50.06 3.63
N PRO A 181 4.91 50.89 4.58
CA PRO A 181 4.13 52.03 5.03
C PRO A 181 3.76 52.86 3.80
N GLU A 182 2.47 52.83 3.45
CA GLU A 182 1.93 53.76 2.47
C GLU A 182 2.34 55.15 2.94
N TYR A 183 2.89 55.94 2.02
CA TYR A 183 3.33 57.30 2.29
C TYR A 183 2.10 58.15 2.62
N ARG A 184 1.59 58.05 3.85
CA ARG A 184 0.52 58.89 4.36
C ARG A 184 1.12 60.25 4.66
N ASP A 185 0.54 61.28 4.05
CA ASP A 185 0.96 62.66 4.20
C ASP A 185 1.09 63.00 5.70
N ARG A 186 2.22 63.60 6.11
CA ARG A 186 2.53 63.87 7.54
C ARG A 186 1.47 64.72 8.24
N ARG A 187 0.67 65.46 7.48
CA ARG A 187 -0.46 66.26 7.99
C ARG A 187 -1.71 65.44 8.34
N ALA A 188 -1.80 64.19 7.86
CA ALA A 188 -2.92 63.28 8.12
C ALA A 188 -2.66 62.31 9.29
N VAL A 189 -1.45 62.28 9.85
CA VAL A 189 -1.12 61.41 11.01
C VAL A 189 -1.67 62.06 12.29
N PRO A 190 -2.55 61.37 13.04
CA PRO A 190 -3.07 61.88 14.30
C PRO A 190 -1.96 62.20 15.30
N LYS A 191 -2.08 63.34 16.00
CA LYS A 191 -1.13 63.71 17.05
C LYS A 191 -1.15 62.67 18.17
N ALA A 192 0.01 62.31 18.72
CA ALA A 192 0.15 61.35 19.81
C ALA A 192 -0.85 61.62 20.95
N ALA A 193 -0.92 62.86 21.45
CA ALA A 193 -1.82 63.26 22.52
C ALA A 193 -3.30 62.93 22.23
N MET A 194 -3.75 63.06 20.97
CA MET A 194 -5.12 62.74 20.57
C MET A 194 -5.38 61.23 20.67
N VAL A 195 -4.44 60.41 20.23
CA VAL A 195 -4.53 58.94 20.30
C VAL A 195 -4.60 58.48 21.74
N GLU A 196 -3.77 59.06 22.61
CA GLU A 196 -3.72 58.73 24.03
C GLU A 196 -5.00 59.14 24.76
N GLU A 197 -5.48 60.35 24.48
CA GLU A 197 -6.73 60.87 25.06
C GLU A 197 -7.92 60.00 24.64
N LYS A 198 -8.01 59.65 23.35
CA LYS A 198 -9.10 58.81 22.85
C LYS A 198 -9.02 57.39 23.41
N HIS A 199 -7.82 56.81 23.53
CA HIS A 199 -7.64 55.50 24.12
C HIS A 199 -8.01 55.51 25.61
N LYS A 200 -7.60 56.54 26.36
CA LYS A 200 -7.98 56.71 27.77
C LYS A 200 -9.50 56.84 27.93
N ARG A 201 -10.17 57.59 27.04
CA ARG A 201 -11.64 57.69 27.03
C ARG A 201 -12.30 56.34 26.79
N LEU A 202 -11.81 55.55 25.83
CA LEU A 202 -12.36 54.23 25.54
C LEU A 202 -12.18 53.25 26.70
N LEU A 203 -11.02 53.25 27.36
CA LEU A 203 -10.80 52.45 28.57
C LEU A 203 -11.74 52.87 29.71
N GLY A 204 -12.00 54.18 29.84
CA GLY A 204 -13.01 54.69 30.77
C GLY A 204 -14.44 54.27 30.41
N GLU A 205 -14.78 54.18 29.12
CA GLU A 205 -16.08 53.69 28.67
C GLU A 205 -16.26 52.19 28.95
N LEU A 206 -15.22 51.40 28.67
CA LEU A 206 -15.16 49.98 29.03
C LEU A 206 -15.39 49.79 30.53
N ASP A 207 -14.68 50.55 31.37
CA ASP A 207 -14.82 50.51 32.83
C ASP A 207 -16.24 50.93 33.28
N ALA A 208 -16.77 52.03 32.74
CA ALA A 208 -18.10 52.52 33.07
C ALA A 208 -19.23 51.53 32.70
N ARG A 209 -19.09 50.86 31.54
CA ARG A 209 -20.00 49.80 31.09
C ARG A 209 -19.71 48.46 31.73
N GLY A 210 -18.58 48.35 32.43
CA GLY A 210 -18.17 47.15 33.09
C GLY A 210 -17.80 46.02 32.14
N ILE A 211 -17.20 46.36 31.00
CA ILE A 211 -16.76 45.46 29.96
C ILE A 211 -15.24 45.30 30.10
N LEU A 212 -14.78 44.07 30.27
CA LEU A 212 -13.38 43.73 30.23
C LEU A 212 -12.94 43.51 28.78
N VAL A 213 -11.65 43.69 28.49
CA VAL A 213 -11.10 43.39 27.16
C VAL A 213 -11.32 41.91 26.79
N SER A 214 -11.29 41.01 27.78
CA SER A 214 -11.61 39.59 27.62
C SER A 214 -13.10 39.31 27.36
N ASP A 215 -13.99 40.27 27.59
CA ASP A 215 -15.41 40.15 27.30
C ASP A 215 -15.72 40.41 25.81
N LEU A 216 -14.75 40.93 25.05
CA LEU A 216 -14.89 41.17 23.61
C LEU A 216 -14.83 39.86 22.80
N PRO A 217 -15.37 39.86 21.56
CA PRO A 217 -15.20 38.75 20.62
C PRO A 217 -13.72 38.37 20.45
N ALA A 218 -13.43 37.10 20.20
CA ALA A 218 -12.05 36.59 20.12
C ALA A 218 -11.18 37.35 19.09
N GLU A 219 -11.80 37.82 18.01
CA GLU A 219 -11.17 38.62 16.95
C GLU A 219 -10.77 40.03 17.44
N ASP A 220 -11.50 40.59 18.39
CA ASP A 220 -11.33 41.96 18.90
C ASP A 220 -10.48 42.04 20.18
N GLN A 221 -10.30 40.92 20.89
CA GLN A 221 -9.46 40.83 22.10
C GLN A 221 -8.01 41.32 21.93
N PRO A 222 -7.28 41.01 20.82
CA PRO A 222 -5.90 41.47 20.67
C PRO A 222 -5.78 42.97 20.39
N LEU A 223 -6.86 43.64 19.94
CA LEU A 223 -6.82 45.04 19.50
C LEU A 223 -6.26 45.97 20.58
N ASN A 224 -6.60 45.76 21.86
CA ASN A 224 -6.08 46.59 22.94
C ASN A 224 -4.54 46.48 23.06
N ALA A 225 -4.00 45.26 22.97
CA ALA A 225 -2.56 45.02 23.01
C ALA A 225 -1.85 45.57 21.77
N GLU A 226 -2.48 45.45 20.60
CA GLU A 226 -1.96 46.00 19.34
C GLU A 226 -1.93 47.53 19.33
N ILE A 227 -2.93 48.20 19.93
CA ILE A 227 -2.92 49.66 20.14
C ILE A 227 -1.71 50.07 21.00
N PHE A 228 -1.42 49.32 22.08
CA PHE A 228 -0.22 49.58 22.89
C PHE A 228 1.07 49.35 22.11
N ALA A 229 1.14 48.30 21.29
CA ALA A 229 2.31 48.01 20.45
C ALA A 229 2.55 49.10 19.40
N ALA A 230 1.50 49.51 18.68
CA ALA A 230 1.57 50.59 17.69
C ALA A 230 2.00 51.92 18.32
N ARG A 231 1.46 52.26 19.51
CA ARG A 231 1.90 53.44 20.27
C ARG A 231 3.37 53.38 20.67
N ARG A 232 3.87 52.23 21.13
CA ARG A 232 5.30 52.04 21.46
C ARG A 232 6.20 52.23 20.24
N GLN A 233 5.73 51.80 19.07
CA GLN A 233 6.41 51.95 17.78
C GLN A 233 6.26 53.35 17.18
N ARG A 234 5.57 54.29 17.87
CA ARG A 234 5.24 55.64 17.39
C ARG A 234 4.41 55.65 16.10
N ASP A 235 3.72 54.54 15.79
CA ASP A 235 2.77 54.43 14.69
C ASP A 235 1.37 54.88 15.13
N PHE A 236 1.20 56.20 15.21
CA PHE A 236 -0.04 56.81 15.68
C PHE A 236 -1.20 56.72 14.68
N ALA A 237 -0.91 56.51 13.40
CA ALA A 237 -1.92 56.30 12.37
C ALA A 237 -2.56 54.92 12.58
N ARG A 238 -1.74 53.86 12.64
CA ARG A 238 -2.22 52.50 12.93
C ARG A 238 -2.91 52.40 14.27
N ALA A 239 -2.34 53.04 15.31
CA ALA A 239 -2.96 53.06 16.63
C ALA A 239 -4.37 53.68 16.61
N MET A 240 -4.62 54.70 15.78
CA MET A 240 -5.94 55.31 15.65
C MET A 240 -6.92 54.48 14.84
N ASP A 241 -6.46 53.80 13.80
CA ASP A 241 -7.29 52.86 13.02
C ASP A 241 -7.77 51.71 13.92
N LEU A 242 -6.83 51.05 14.63
CA LEU A 242 -7.14 50.01 15.61
C LEU A 242 -8.06 50.50 16.74
N LEU A 243 -7.84 51.73 17.21
CA LEU A 243 -8.69 52.34 18.24
C LEU A 243 -10.12 52.60 17.73
N ASN A 244 -10.29 53.00 16.48
CA ASN A 244 -11.62 53.14 15.87
C ASN A 244 -12.34 51.80 15.77
N ASP A 245 -11.62 50.73 15.45
CA ASP A 245 -12.20 49.39 15.35
C ASP A 245 -12.57 48.85 16.74
N LEU A 246 -11.73 49.07 17.75
CA LEU A 246 -12.07 48.74 19.14
C LEU A 246 -13.29 49.53 19.64
N VAL A 247 -13.42 50.81 19.30
CA VAL A 247 -14.64 51.60 19.60
C VAL A 247 -15.88 50.96 18.98
N LYS A 248 -15.81 50.52 17.71
CA LYS A 248 -16.94 49.83 17.05
C LYS A 248 -17.26 48.50 17.73
N ALA A 249 -16.25 47.72 18.11
CA ALA A 249 -16.43 46.45 18.81
C ALA A 249 -17.15 46.66 20.15
N VAL A 250 -16.70 47.64 20.93
CA VAL A 250 -17.32 48.01 22.21
C VAL A 250 -18.75 48.51 22.01
N ALA A 251 -19.01 49.34 20.99
CA ALA A 251 -20.34 49.84 20.70
C ALA A 251 -21.34 48.74 20.28
N ARG A 252 -20.87 47.69 19.60
CA ARG A 252 -21.70 46.53 19.21
C ARG A 252 -22.05 45.62 20.38
N LEU A 253 -21.19 45.57 21.40
CA LEU A 253 -21.40 44.71 22.56
C LEU A 253 -22.62 45.20 23.35
N ARG A 254 -23.57 44.31 23.60
CA ARG A 254 -24.73 44.58 24.47
C ARG A 254 -24.60 43.77 25.75
N VAL A 255 -24.88 44.40 26.89
CA VAL A 255 -24.93 43.72 28.19
C VAL A 255 -26.30 43.07 28.31
N ASP A 256 -26.46 41.91 27.65
CA ASP A 256 -27.67 41.11 27.68
C ASP A 256 -27.52 39.86 28.57
N GLN A 257 -28.56 39.02 28.61
CA GLN A 257 -28.55 37.78 29.38
C GLN A 257 -27.33 36.89 29.04
N ARG A 258 -27.05 36.70 27.74
CA ARG A 258 -25.96 35.83 27.27
C ARG A 258 -24.60 36.38 27.68
N PHE A 259 -24.42 37.69 27.60
CA PHE A 259 -23.21 38.37 28.06
C PHE A 259 -22.95 38.11 29.54
N VAL A 260 -23.98 38.26 30.39
CA VAL A 260 -23.85 38.06 31.83
C VAL A 260 -23.59 36.59 32.17
N GLU A 261 -24.27 35.64 31.50
CA GLU A 261 -24.03 34.20 31.66
C GLU A 261 -22.58 33.83 31.33
N ALA A 262 -22.06 34.29 30.18
CA ALA A 262 -20.68 34.03 29.78
C ALA A 262 -19.66 34.61 30.78
N LYS A 263 -19.94 35.80 31.33
CA LYS A 263 -19.10 36.40 32.37
C LYS A 263 -19.16 35.62 33.69
N ILE A 264 -20.34 35.14 34.11
CA ILE A 264 -20.48 34.29 35.31
C ILE A 264 -19.62 33.03 35.18
N THR A 265 -19.70 32.33 34.04
CA THR A 265 -18.90 31.12 33.81
C THR A 265 -17.39 31.39 33.93
N ARG A 266 -16.90 32.50 33.35
CA ARG A 266 -15.48 32.87 33.46
C ARG A 266 -15.07 33.18 34.90
N LEU A 267 -15.86 33.97 35.62
CA LEU A 267 -15.54 34.35 37.00
C LEU A 267 -15.63 33.17 37.96
N GLN A 268 -16.51 32.20 37.71
CA GLN A 268 -16.54 30.93 38.45
C GLN A 268 -15.26 30.12 38.25
N GLY A 269 -14.72 30.07 37.02
CA GLY A 269 -13.42 29.47 36.73
C GLY A 269 -12.28 30.17 37.48
N ALA A 270 -12.21 31.50 37.41
CA ALA A 270 -11.19 32.29 38.10
C ALA A 270 -11.27 32.17 39.64
N ARG A 271 -12.49 32.10 40.21
CA ARG A 271 -12.71 31.87 41.64
C ARG A 271 -12.17 30.52 42.11
N GLY A 272 -12.28 29.48 41.30
CA GLY A 272 -11.75 28.15 41.62
C GLY A 272 -10.22 28.13 41.77
N THR A 273 -9.53 29.08 41.12
CA THR A 273 -8.07 29.18 41.12
C THR A 273 -7.51 30.25 42.07
N ALA A 274 -8.34 31.17 42.57
CA ALA A 274 -7.91 32.28 43.40
C ALA A 274 -7.74 31.88 44.88
N LYS A 275 -6.65 32.32 45.52
CA LYS A 275 -6.43 32.16 46.97
C LYS A 275 -7.11 33.31 47.72
N LEU A 276 -8.31 33.06 48.26
CA LEU A 276 -9.13 34.09 48.89
C LEU A 276 -9.17 33.95 50.41
N SER A 277 -9.02 35.07 51.13
CA SER A 277 -9.29 35.15 52.58
C SER A 277 -10.77 34.89 52.88
N ASP A 278 -11.08 34.53 54.14
CA ASP A 278 -12.47 34.25 54.55
C ASP A 278 -13.37 35.50 54.44
N ILE A 279 -12.79 36.70 54.63
CA ILE A 279 -13.46 37.99 54.45
C ILE A 279 -13.82 38.20 52.96
N GLN A 280 -12.87 37.99 52.05
CA GLN A 280 -13.10 38.10 50.60
C GLN A 280 -14.11 37.07 50.10
N ARG A 281 -14.10 35.85 50.64
CA ARG A 281 -15.08 34.81 50.31
C ARG A 281 -16.50 35.23 50.73
N GLY A 282 -16.66 35.75 51.94
CA GLY A 282 -17.95 36.26 52.41
C GLY A 282 -18.47 37.44 51.58
N GLU A 283 -17.58 38.35 51.16
CA GLU A 283 -17.95 39.49 50.30
C GLU A 283 -18.39 39.03 48.90
N ILE A 284 -17.66 38.07 48.30
CA ILE A 284 -18.01 37.47 47.01
C ILE A 284 -19.36 36.75 47.09
N GLU A 285 -19.64 35.99 48.16
CA GLU A 285 -20.92 35.30 48.35
C GLU A 285 -22.10 36.28 48.43
N LYS A 286 -21.93 37.41 49.12
CA LYS A 286 -22.94 38.47 49.18
C LYS A 286 -23.17 39.08 47.80
N LEU A 287 -22.10 39.44 47.10
CA LEU A 287 -22.19 39.98 45.74
C LEU A 287 -22.84 38.99 44.76
N LEU A 288 -22.58 37.69 44.90
CA LEU A 288 -23.20 36.66 44.06
C LEU A 288 -24.71 36.56 44.29
N LYS A 289 -25.19 36.73 45.52
CA LYS A 289 -26.63 36.79 45.81
C LYS A 289 -27.27 38.00 45.13
N ASP A 290 -26.64 39.17 45.24
CA ASP A 290 -27.12 40.41 44.62
C ASP A 290 -27.12 40.31 43.08
N VAL A 291 -26.07 39.72 42.50
CA VAL A 291 -25.98 39.44 41.06
C VAL A 291 -27.06 38.47 40.61
N THR A 292 -27.31 37.40 41.36
CA THR A 292 -28.32 36.38 41.02
C THR A 292 -29.72 36.97 41.04
N SER A 293 -30.03 37.83 42.03
CA SER A 293 -31.29 38.57 42.08
C SER A 293 -31.42 39.53 40.88
N ALA A 294 -30.40 40.35 40.63
CA ALA A 294 -30.41 41.30 39.52
C ALA A 294 -30.53 40.61 38.16
N PHE A 295 -29.89 39.46 37.98
CA PHE A 295 -29.98 38.64 36.77
C PHE A 295 -31.38 38.06 36.58
N SER A 296 -31.98 37.53 37.63
CA SER A 296 -33.34 36.97 37.61
C SER A 296 -34.40 38.05 37.31
N ASP A 297 -34.17 39.27 37.78
CA ASP A 297 -35.05 40.43 37.54
C ASP A 297 -34.84 41.08 36.15
N GLY A 298 -34.00 40.51 35.28
CA GLY A 298 -33.67 41.09 33.97
C GLY A 298 -32.82 42.36 34.02
N ARG A 299 -32.27 42.71 35.19
CA ARG A 299 -31.40 43.89 35.41
C ARG A 299 -29.94 43.54 35.11
N TYR A 300 -29.66 43.19 33.86
CA TYR A 300 -28.34 42.68 33.41
C TYR A 300 -27.19 43.66 33.62
N GLU A 301 -27.41 44.97 33.49
CA GLU A 301 -26.39 45.98 33.79
C GLU A 301 -26.00 46.01 35.26
N GLN A 302 -26.98 45.84 36.16
CA GLN A 302 -26.74 45.78 37.60
C GLN A 302 -26.01 44.48 37.97
N ALA A 303 -26.41 43.36 37.35
CA ALA A 303 -25.71 42.08 37.48
C ALA A 303 -24.25 42.17 37.00
N ASN A 304 -24.00 42.81 35.85
CA ASN A 304 -22.64 43.01 35.32
C ASN A 304 -21.77 43.85 36.26
N LYS A 305 -22.30 44.94 36.83
CA LYS A 305 -21.59 45.75 37.83
C LYS A 305 -21.21 44.95 39.08
N GLY A 306 -22.11 44.09 39.56
CA GLY A 306 -21.82 43.17 40.67
C GLY A 306 -20.73 42.17 40.33
N LEU A 307 -20.75 41.61 39.12
CA LEU A 307 -19.72 40.70 38.63
C LEU A 307 -18.34 41.36 38.50
N ASN A 308 -18.27 42.64 38.13
CA ASN A 308 -16.99 43.35 38.08
C ASN A 308 -16.38 43.58 39.46
N ARG A 309 -17.22 43.85 40.48
CA ARG A 309 -16.74 43.92 41.87
C ARG A 309 -16.15 42.58 42.31
N ILE A 310 -16.79 41.47 41.93
CA ILE A 310 -16.26 40.13 42.15
C ILE A 310 -14.92 39.96 41.42
N ALA A 311 -14.83 40.36 40.15
CA ALA A 311 -13.59 40.28 39.37
C ALA A 311 -12.42 41.03 40.03
N VAL A 312 -12.66 42.24 40.53
CA VAL A 312 -11.65 43.03 41.25
C VAL A 312 -11.17 42.33 42.54
N ILE A 313 -12.07 41.73 43.31
CA ILE A 313 -11.70 40.98 44.52
C ILE A 313 -10.89 39.73 44.16
N LEU A 314 -11.27 39.04 43.08
CA LEU A 314 -10.53 37.88 42.57
C LEU A 314 -9.11 38.28 42.15
N ASP A 315 -8.96 39.35 41.38
CA ASP A 315 -7.65 39.85 40.91
C ASP A 315 -6.76 40.33 42.07
N ALA A 316 -7.33 40.97 43.10
CA ALA A 316 -6.59 41.39 44.29
C ALA A 316 -6.08 40.19 45.12
N GLY A 317 -6.82 39.08 45.15
CA GLY A 317 -6.40 37.83 45.78
C GLY A 317 -5.30 37.08 45.01
N SER A 318 -5.21 37.25 43.69
CA SER A 318 -4.13 36.67 42.87
C SER A 318 -2.81 37.42 42.99
N ALA A 319 -2.83 38.73 43.27
CA ALA A 319 -1.64 39.59 43.34
C ALA A 319 -0.93 39.61 44.71
N SER A 320 -1.53 39.04 45.75
CA SER A 320 -1.01 39.02 47.12
C SER A 320 -0.27 37.70 47.48
N GLY A 321 0.17 36.96 46.45
CA GLY A 321 0.97 35.73 46.56
C GLY A 321 2.36 35.88 45.99
#